data_AF-A0A4R1KJ68-F1
#
_entry.id   AF-A0A4R1KJ68-F1
#
_cell.length_a   1.000
_cell.length_b   1.000
_cell.length_c   1.000
_cell.angle_alpha   90.00
_cell.angle_beta   90.00
_cell.angle_gamma   90.00
#
_symmetry.space_group_name_H-M   'P 1'
#
loop_
_entity.id
_entity.type
_entity.pdbx_description
1 polymer ?
#
loop_
_entity_poly.entity_id
_entity_poly.type
_entity_poly.pdbx_seq_one_letter_code
_entity_poly.pdbx_strand_id
1 'polypeptide(L)'
;MIRALKDIESKHLLSYNYIGHLSYLFKDKPYVLPITYYYDVLNNIIIGYSGKGHKIRALRINNQVAMEVSEIESVNNWKSILVQGSYKEFEGSTAKINLHKFSEGVKEVISKKEGKDLKYLSEFSSKIYKEGPPIVFKINVEEITGRERKHS
;
A
#
# COMPACT_ATOMS: atom_id res chain seq x y z
N MET A 1 -10.85 -25.41 -0.70
CA MET A 1 -11.59 -24.91 0.49
C MET A 1 -11.21 -23.44 0.72
N ILE A 2 -12.10 -22.60 1.25
CA ILE A 2 -11.78 -21.21 1.67
C ILE A 2 -11.66 -21.17 3.19
N ARG A 3 -10.60 -20.54 3.71
CA ARG A 3 -10.41 -20.31 5.16
C ARG A 3 -10.06 -18.85 5.47
N ALA A 4 -10.20 -18.45 6.72
CA ALA A 4 -9.63 -17.21 7.22
C ALA A 4 -8.11 -17.35 7.41
N LEU A 5 -7.38 -16.27 7.13
CA LEU A 5 -5.97 -16.13 7.49
C LEU A 5 -5.86 -15.64 8.93
N LYS A 6 -4.86 -16.13 9.67
CA LYS A 6 -4.49 -15.59 10.98
C LYS A 6 -3.83 -14.22 10.81
N ASP A 7 -3.87 -13.38 11.84
CA ASP A 7 -3.24 -12.06 11.85
C ASP A 7 -1.79 -12.06 11.35
N ILE A 8 -1.00 -13.06 11.77
CA ILE A 8 0.40 -13.17 11.35
C ILE A 8 0.53 -13.48 9.86
N GLU A 9 -0.37 -14.29 9.30
CA GLU A 9 -0.39 -14.60 7.86
C GLU A 9 -0.84 -13.37 7.06
N SER A 10 -1.84 -12.64 7.56
CA SER A 10 -2.34 -11.40 6.93
C SER A 10 -1.29 -10.30 6.94
N LYS A 11 -0.62 -10.07 8.08
CA LYS A 11 0.49 -9.10 8.20
C LYS A 11 1.68 -9.51 7.33
N HIS A 12 1.98 -10.81 7.25
CA HIS A 12 3.01 -11.31 6.35
C HIS A 12 2.67 -10.98 4.89
N LEU A 13 1.44 -11.27 4.44
CA LEU A 13 1.01 -10.95 3.07
C LEU A 13 1.14 -9.45 2.78
N LEU A 14 0.76 -8.59 3.73
CA LEU A 14 0.92 -7.14 3.59
C LEU A 14 2.40 -6.73 3.50
N SER A 15 3.29 -7.32 4.31
CA SER A 15 4.72 -7.00 4.31
C SER A 15 5.50 -7.57 3.13
N TYR A 16 5.02 -8.66 2.54
CA TYR A 16 5.68 -9.34 1.42
C TYR A 16 5.25 -8.79 0.06
N ASN A 17 4.25 -7.92 0.05
CA ASN A 17 3.74 -7.24 -1.14
C ASN A 17 4.07 -5.74 -1.09
N TYR A 18 4.11 -5.11 -2.26
CA TYR A 18 4.43 -3.70 -2.43
C TYR A 18 3.44 -2.95 -3.34
N ILE A 19 2.44 -3.65 -3.89
CA ILE A 19 1.35 -3.08 -4.67
C ILE A 19 0.03 -3.52 -4.02
N GLY A 20 -0.89 -2.59 -3.86
CA GLY A 20 -2.24 -2.84 -3.36
C GLY A 20 -3.26 -1.93 -4.00
N HIS A 21 -4.55 -2.28 -3.92
CA HIS A 21 -5.66 -1.52 -4.46
C HIS A 21 -6.28 -0.66 -3.36
N LEU A 22 -5.94 0.63 -3.34
CA LEU A 22 -6.49 1.58 -2.39
C LEU A 22 -7.90 2.01 -2.81
N SER A 23 -8.86 1.77 -1.93
CA SER A 23 -10.23 2.24 -2.00
C SER A 23 -10.45 3.43 -1.06
N TYR A 24 -11.18 4.44 -1.54
CA TYR A 24 -11.56 5.62 -0.76
C TYR A 24 -12.89 6.19 -1.29
N LEU A 25 -13.54 7.01 -0.47
CA LEU A 25 -14.82 7.63 -0.80
C LEU A 25 -14.66 9.09 -1.22
N PHE A 26 -15.41 9.50 -2.24
CA PHE A 26 -15.61 10.90 -2.59
C PHE A 26 -17.03 11.13 -3.09
N LYS A 27 -17.77 12.02 -2.43
CA LYS A 27 -19.20 12.27 -2.73
C LYS A 27 -20.03 10.99 -2.79
N ASP A 28 -19.89 10.16 -1.76
CA ASP A 28 -20.58 8.87 -1.60
C ASP A 28 -20.32 7.85 -2.71
N LYS A 29 -19.28 8.06 -3.53
CA LYS A 29 -18.84 7.13 -4.57
C LYS A 29 -17.50 6.50 -4.19
N PRO A 30 -17.36 5.16 -4.29
CA PRO A 30 -16.09 4.49 -4.10
C PRO A 30 -15.18 4.67 -5.30
N TYR A 31 -13.91 4.89 -5.03
CA TYR A 31 -12.84 4.93 -6.01
C TYR A 31 -11.79 3.90 -5.64
N VAL A 32 -11.31 3.12 -6.60
CA VAL A 32 -10.27 2.11 -6.38
C VAL A 32 -9.15 2.34 -7.38
N LEU A 33 -7.90 2.37 -6.91
CA LEU A 33 -6.72 2.47 -7.77
C LEU A 33 -5.52 1.74 -7.17
N PRO A 34 -4.62 1.20 -8.01
CA PRO A 34 -3.39 0.59 -7.52
C PRO A 34 -2.44 1.67 -6.95
N ILE A 35 -1.85 1.38 -5.80
CA ILE A 35 -0.76 2.16 -5.21
C ILE A 35 0.44 1.25 -4.96
N THR A 36 1.63 1.81 -5.13
CA THR A 36 2.84 1.23 -4.53
C THR A 36 2.89 1.67 -3.06
N TYR A 37 3.18 0.74 -2.16
CA TYR A 37 3.21 1.00 -0.74
C TYR A 37 4.39 0.28 -0.07
N TYR A 38 4.78 0.77 1.11
CA TYR A 38 5.67 0.08 2.03
C TYR A 38 4.98 -0.11 3.38
N TYR A 39 4.93 -1.33 3.91
CA TYR A 39 4.34 -1.60 5.21
C TYR A 39 5.42 -1.61 6.30
N ASP A 40 5.35 -0.63 7.19
CA ASP A 40 6.20 -0.50 8.36
C ASP A 40 5.57 -1.26 9.53
N VAL A 41 5.98 -2.53 9.65
CA VAL A 41 5.44 -3.48 10.64
C VAL A 41 5.58 -2.98 12.07
N LEU A 42 6.68 -2.29 12.40
CA LEU A 42 6.95 -1.82 13.77
C LEU A 42 5.97 -0.74 14.22
N ASN A 43 5.61 0.17 13.32
CA ASN A 43 4.67 1.25 13.60
C ASN A 43 3.23 0.92 13.20
N ASN A 44 2.99 -0.24 12.59
CA ASN A 44 1.70 -0.66 12.06
C ASN A 44 1.09 0.40 11.09
N ILE A 45 1.92 0.91 10.18
CA ILE A 45 1.51 1.91 9.18
C ILE A 45 1.92 1.48 7.77
N ILE A 46 1.11 1.86 6.80
CA ILE A 46 1.45 1.77 5.39
C ILE A 46 1.92 3.15 4.93
N ILE A 47 3.10 3.24 4.33
CA ILE A 47 3.66 4.47 3.78
C ILE A 47 3.48 4.45 2.26
N GLY A 48 3.09 5.60 1.70
CA GLY A 48 3.02 5.81 0.26
C GLY A 48 3.28 7.27 -0.09
N TYR A 49 3.38 7.55 -1.38
CA TYR A 49 3.43 8.93 -1.87
C TYR A 49 2.55 9.10 -3.10
N SER A 50 2.23 10.35 -3.45
CA SER A 50 1.41 10.68 -4.61
C SER A 50 1.68 12.11 -5.06
N GLY A 51 1.45 12.39 -6.34
CA GLY A 51 1.26 13.75 -6.82
C GLY A 51 -0.05 14.36 -6.30
N LYS A 52 -0.22 15.66 -6.50
CA LYS A 52 -1.50 16.35 -6.26
C LYS A 52 -2.55 15.79 -7.22
N GLY A 53 -3.79 15.62 -6.76
CA GLY A 53 -4.84 15.09 -7.63
C GLY A 53 -6.12 14.73 -6.91
N HIS A 54 -7.00 14.05 -7.63
CA HIS A 54 -8.32 13.62 -7.14
C HIS A 54 -8.23 12.84 -5.83
N LYS A 55 -7.41 11.77 -5.80
CA LYS A 55 -7.18 10.93 -4.62
C LYS A 55 -6.85 11.75 -3.38
N ILE A 56 -5.86 12.64 -3.47
CA ILE A 56 -5.43 13.45 -2.34
C ILE A 56 -6.55 14.37 -1.86
N ARG A 57 -7.24 15.06 -2.78
CA ARG A 57 -8.35 15.95 -2.40
C ARG A 57 -9.47 15.19 -1.70
N ALA A 58 -9.80 14.00 -2.17
CA ALA A 58 -10.81 13.14 -1.55
C ALA A 58 -10.39 12.68 -0.15
N LEU A 59 -9.15 12.19 -0.01
CA LEU A 59 -8.62 11.68 1.26
C LEU A 59 -8.46 12.74 2.35
N ARG A 60 -8.32 14.02 1.97
CA ARG A 60 -8.35 15.16 2.90
C ARG A 60 -9.74 15.47 3.45
N ILE A 61 -10.79 15.11 2.70
CA ILE A 61 -12.19 15.33 3.09
C ILE A 61 -12.69 14.14 3.91
N ASN A 62 -12.43 12.93 3.43
CA ASN A 62 -12.74 11.68 4.14
C ASN A 62 -11.48 10.81 4.15
N ASN A 63 -10.92 10.65 5.34
CA ASN A 63 -9.66 9.93 5.52
C ASN A 63 -9.83 8.40 5.66
N GLN A 64 -11.07 7.89 5.68
CA GLN A 64 -11.33 6.46 5.80
C GLN A 64 -10.98 5.76 4.49
N VAL A 65 -10.19 4.70 4.59
CA VAL A 65 -9.72 3.91 3.46
C VAL A 65 -9.88 2.42 3.69
N ALA A 66 -10.01 1.71 2.58
CA ALA A 66 -9.79 0.27 2.54
C ALA A 66 -8.68 -0.01 1.53
N MET A 67 -7.86 -1.03 1.74
CA MET A 67 -6.86 -1.46 0.78
C MET A 67 -6.89 -2.97 0.63
N GLU A 68 -6.98 -3.43 -0.61
CA GLU A 68 -6.91 -4.85 -0.95
C GLU A 68 -5.49 -5.21 -1.43
N VAL A 69 -4.99 -6.36 -0.99
CA VAL A 69 -3.75 -6.95 -1.50
C VAL A 69 -4.00 -8.44 -1.70
N SER A 70 -3.64 -8.96 -2.87
CA SER A 70 -3.79 -10.39 -3.18
C SER A 70 -2.61 -10.98 -3.94
N GLU A 71 -2.44 -12.28 -3.73
CA GLU A 71 -1.63 -13.17 -4.55
C GLU A 71 -2.58 -14.19 -5.17
N ILE A 72 -2.74 -14.13 -6.50
CA ILE A 72 -3.68 -14.96 -7.25
C ILE A 72 -2.87 -15.81 -8.22
N GLU A 73 -2.77 -17.10 -7.95
CA GLU A 73 -2.13 -18.07 -8.85
C GLU A 73 -3.15 -18.70 -9.81
N SER A 74 -4.37 -18.94 -9.32
CA SER A 74 -5.49 -19.42 -10.14
C SER A 74 -6.83 -19.12 -9.46
N VAL A 75 -7.93 -19.40 -10.16
CA VAL A 75 -9.30 -19.30 -9.61
C VAL A 75 -9.47 -20.12 -8.30
N ASN A 76 -8.67 -21.18 -8.13
CA ASN A 76 -8.72 -22.10 -6.99
C ASN A 76 -7.52 -21.97 -6.03
N ASN A 77 -6.55 -21.11 -6.33
CA ASN A 77 -5.39 -20.86 -5.47
C ASN A 77 -5.10 -19.37 -5.36
N TRP A 78 -5.48 -18.77 -4.24
CA TRP A 78 -5.27 -17.35 -3.97
C TRP A 78 -5.25 -17.05 -2.47
N LYS A 79 -4.58 -15.95 -2.11
CA LYS A 79 -4.65 -15.29 -0.81
C LYS A 79 -5.00 -13.83 -1.03
N SER A 80 -5.86 -13.27 -0.18
CA SER A 80 -6.19 -11.85 -0.21
C SER A 80 -6.37 -11.32 1.21
N ILE A 81 -6.00 -10.07 1.41
CA ILE A 81 -6.26 -9.31 2.62
C ILE A 81 -7.02 -8.04 2.30
N LEU A 82 -7.86 -7.63 3.25
CA LEU A 82 -8.47 -6.32 3.35
C LEU A 82 -7.85 -5.61 4.54
N VAL A 83 -7.24 -4.46 4.27
CA VAL A 83 -6.79 -3.51 5.29
C VAL A 83 -7.83 -2.41 5.41
N GLN A 84 -8.29 -2.11 6.62
CA GLN A 84 -9.06 -0.91 6.93
C GLN A 84 -8.20 0.04 7.76
N GLY A 85 -8.33 1.33 7.49
CA GLY A 85 -7.51 2.31 8.18
C GLY A 85 -7.82 3.76 7.83
N SER A 86 -6.96 4.64 8.34
CA SER A 86 -7.11 6.09 8.20
C SER A 86 -5.89 6.74 7.57
N TYR A 87 -6.15 7.59 6.58
CA TYR A 87 -5.17 8.38 5.86
C TYR A 87 -4.66 9.58 6.69
N LYS A 88 -3.35 9.85 6.62
CA LYS A 88 -2.72 11.07 7.14
C LYS A 88 -1.49 11.47 6.32
N GLU A 89 -1.31 12.76 6.08
CA GLU A 89 -0.11 13.30 5.43
C GLU A 89 1.06 13.44 6.42
N PHE A 90 2.29 13.24 5.93
CA PHE A 90 3.49 13.68 6.63
C PHE A 90 3.82 15.12 6.23
N GLU A 91 4.40 15.88 7.15
CA GLU A 91 4.69 17.31 6.95
C GLU A 91 6.19 17.61 7.11
N GLY A 92 6.65 18.64 6.40
CA GLY A 92 8.01 19.16 6.54
C GLY A 92 9.11 18.10 6.42
N SER A 93 10.03 18.09 7.37
CA SER A 93 11.16 17.15 7.41
C SER A 93 10.72 15.68 7.53
N THR A 94 9.58 15.42 8.19
CA THR A 94 9.07 14.05 8.36
C THR A 94 8.65 13.43 7.03
N ALA A 95 8.16 14.22 6.09
CA ALA A 95 7.82 13.74 4.75
C ALA A 95 9.05 13.23 4.01
N LYS A 96 10.17 13.96 4.05
CA LYS A 96 11.43 13.56 3.40
C LYS A 96 11.99 12.27 3.99
N ILE A 97 11.97 12.12 5.32
CA ILE A 97 12.41 10.92 6.02
C ILE A 97 11.56 9.72 5.61
N ASN A 98 10.23 9.86 5.61
CA ASN A 98 9.33 8.77 5.27
C ASN A 98 9.34 8.42 3.78
N LEU A 99 9.63 9.38 2.89
CA LEU A 99 9.85 9.08 1.47
C LEU A 99 11.11 8.23 1.26
N HIS A 100 12.18 8.53 2.00
CA HIS A 100 13.38 7.69 1.97
C HIS A 100 13.11 6.30 2.53
N LYS A 101 12.42 6.20 3.69
CA LYS A 101 12.01 4.92 4.28
C LYS A 101 11.14 4.09 3.33
N PHE A 102 10.16 4.73 2.67
CA PHE A 102 9.36 4.11 1.63
C PHE A 102 10.24 3.56 0.50
N SER A 103 11.15 4.39 -0.02
CA SER A 103 12.03 4.01 -1.13
C SER A 103 12.87 2.78 -0.79
N GLU A 104 13.61 2.81 0.31
CA GLU A 104 14.43 1.66 0.73
C GLU A 104 13.57 0.43 1.04
N GLY A 105 12.45 0.61 1.74
CA GLY A 105 11.55 -0.48 2.08
C GLY A 105 10.96 -1.19 0.86
N VAL A 106 10.50 -0.45 -0.15
CA VAL A 106 10.00 -1.04 -1.41
C VAL A 106 11.12 -1.77 -2.15
N LYS A 107 12.36 -1.24 -2.15
CA LYS A 107 13.50 -1.93 -2.79
C LYS A 107 13.74 -3.30 -2.18
N GLU A 108 13.77 -3.36 -0.85
CA GLU A 108 13.98 -4.62 -0.13
C GLU A 108 12.87 -5.62 -0.43
N VAL A 109 11.60 -5.17 -0.45
CA VAL A 109 10.46 -6.06 -0.73
C VAL A 109 10.55 -6.61 -2.16
N ILE A 110 10.85 -5.77 -3.16
CA ILE A 110 10.97 -6.24 -4.55
C ILE A 110 12.17 -7.17 -4.72
N SER A 111 13.32 -6.84 -4.12
CA SER A 111 14.49 -7.72 -4.16
C SER A 111 14.18 -9.10 -3.59
N LYS A 112 13.49 -9.16 -2.44
CA LYS A 112 13.06 -10.41 -1.79
C LYS A 112 11.99 -11.18 -2.59
N LYS A 113 11.08 -10.49 -3.28
CA LYS A 113 9.95 -11.11 -3.98
C LYS A 113 10.28 -11.52 -5.41
N GLU A 114 11.08 -10.74 -6.12
CA GLU A 114 11.34 -10.94 -7.56
C GLU A 114 12.77 -11.35 -7.90
N GLY A 115 13.71 -11.27 -6.96
CA GLY A 115 15.12 -11.63 -7.21
C GLY A 115 15.82 -10.76 -8.26
N LYS A 116 15.34 -9.53 -8.50
CA LYS A 116 15.86 -8.60 -9.50
C LYS A 116 16.41 -7.33 -8.85
N ASP A 117 17.56 -6.87 -9.36
CA ASP A 117 18.07 -5.52 -9.06
C ASP A 117 17.32 -4.46 -9.88
N LEU A 118 16.84 -3.42 -9.19
CA LEU A 118 15.77 -2.55 -9.66
C LEU A 118 16.25 -1.46 -10.62
N LYS A 119 15.95 -1.64 -11.92
CA LYS A 119 15.81 -0.51 -12.88
C LYS A 119 14.57 0.36 -12.61
N TYR A 120 13.66 -0.04 -11.72
CA TYR A 120 12.37 0.62 -11.49
C TYR A 120 12.44 1.87 -10.59
N LEU A 121 13.48 2.00 -9.78
CA LEU A 121 13.63 3.16 -8.88
C LEU A 121 13.83 4.49 -9.61
N SER A 122 14.47 4.44 -10.78
CA SER A 122 14.65 5.61 -11.63
C SER A 122 13.33 6.09 -12.27
N GLU A 123 12.35 5.20 -12.44
CA GLU A 123 11.00 5.57 -12.91
C GLU A 123 10.19 6.29 -11.82
N PHE A 124 10.34 5.85 -10.56
CA PHE A 124 9.68 6.49 -9.43
C PHE A 124 10.23 7.89 -9.16
N SER A 125 11.55 8.09 -9.21
CA SER A 125 12.13 9.41 -8.94
C SER A 125 11.87 10.42 -10.06
N SER A 126 11.96 10.02 -11.34
CA SER A 126 11.96 10.95 -12.47
C SER A 126 10.60 11.58 -12.81
N LYS A 127 9.48 10.89 -12.58
CA LYS A 127 8.13 11.42 -12.90
C LYS A 127 7.62 12.43 -11.87
N ILE A 128 7.96 12.25 -10.59
CA ILE A 128 7.42 13.05 -9.49
C ILE A 128 7.90 14.51 -9.56
N TYR A 129 9.20 14.73 -9.82
CA TYR A 129 9.76 16.08 -9.79
C TYR A 129 9.21 17.01 -10.89
N LYS A 130 8.55 16.46 -11.92
CA LYS A 130 7.92 17.29 -12.97
C LYS A 130 6.65 18.00 -12.50
N GLU A 131 5.97 17.52 -11.46
CA GLU A 131 4.68 18.05 -10.98
C GLU A 131 4.76 18.73 -9.59
N GLY A 132 5.98 18.92 -9.07
CA GLY A 132 6.25 19.48 -7.74
C GLY A 132 6.63 18.42 -6.70
N PRO A 133 6.86 18.82 -5.43
CA PRO A 133 7.24 17.87 -4.38
C PRO A 133 6.11 16.85 -4.11
N PRO A 134 6.42 15.56 -3.94
CA PRO A 134 5.41 14.54 -3.68
C PRO A 134 4.74 14.78 -2.33
N ILE A 135 3.45 14.44 -2.26
CA ILE A 135 2.73 14.31 -0.99
C ILE A 135 3.01 12.92 -0.45
N VAL A 136 3.72 12.87 0.66
CA VAL A 136 4.02 11.62 1.37
C VAL A 136 2.95 11.43 2.43
N PHE A 137 2.39 10.23 2.50
CA PHE A 137 1.30 9.92 3.41
C PHE A 137 1.51 8.57 4.08
N LYS A 138 0.74 8.37 5.14
CA LYS A 138 0.54 7.08 5.77
C LYS A 138 -0.92 6.69 5.81
N ILE A 139 -1.16 5.40 5.92
CA ILE A 139 -2.42 4.82 6.36
C ILE A 139 -2.12 4.15 7.70
N ASN A 140 -2.78 4.59 8.78
CA ASN A 140 -2.73 3.87 10.04
C ASN A 140 -3.58 2.60 9.87
N VAL A 141 -2.98 1.44 10.11
CA VAL A 141 -3.69 0.16 9.98
C VAL A 141 -4.54 -0.04 11.23
N GLU A 142 -5.85 -0.09 11.05
CA GLU A 142 -6.82 -0.28 12.14
C GLU A 142 -7.24 -1.74 12.22
N GLU A 143 -7.51 -2.38 11.08
CA GLU A 143 -7.87 -3.79 10.98
C GLU A 143 -7.26 -4.43 9.73
N ILE A 144 -6.88 -5.71 9.83
CA ILE A 144 -6.56 -6.54 8.67
C ILE A 144 -7.35 -7.84 8.76
N THR A 145 -8.19 -8.10 7.76
CA THR A 145 -8.84 -9.40 7.59
C THR A 145 -8.26 -10.10 6.37
N GLY A 146 -8.20 -11.43 6.40
CA GLY A 146 -7.59 -12.20 5.31
C GLY A 146 -8.32 -13.49 5.00
N ARG A 147 -8.28 -13.89 3.73
CA ARG A 147 -8.87 -15.12 3.21
C ARG A 147 -7.88 -15.84 2.30
N GLU A 148 -7.90 -17.16 2.36
CA GLU A 148 -7.13 -18.03 1.47
C GLU A 148 -8.07 -19.07 0.86
N ARG A 149 -7.91 -19.30 -0.45
CA ARG A 149 -8.41 -20.49 -1.14
C ARG A 149 -7.21 -21.31 -1.60
N LYS A 150 -7.19 -22.59 -1.23
CA LYS A 150 -6.27 -23.59 -1.78
C LYS A 150 -7.06 -24.75 -2.36
N HIS A 151 -6.58 -25.28 -3.48
CA HIS A 151 -6.98 -26.60 -3.95
C HIS A 151 -6.30 -27.66 -3.08
N SER A 152 -7.06 -28.69 -2.73
CA SER A 152 -6.56 -29.84 -1.97
C SER A 152 -5.92 -30.83 -2.93
#